data_AF-A0A4Z2HNX5-F1
#
_entry.id   AF-A0A4Z2HNX5-F1
#
_cell.length_a   1.000
_cell.length_b   1.000
_cell.length_c   1.000
_cell.angle_alpha   90.00
_cell.angle_beta   90.00
_cell.angle_gamma   90.00
#
_symmetry.space_group_name_H-M   'P 1'
#
loop_
_entity.id
_entity.type
_entity.pdbx_description
1 polymer ?
#
loop_
_entity_poly.entity_id
_entity_poly.type
_entity_poly.pdbx_seq_one_letter_code
_entity_poly.pdbx_strand_id
1 'polypeptide(L)'
;MAEALLEEYLKDNVDLLRRFTPLMEKTQPRLSQAKDLLNTILSRGRLTPRYLNEALLLMAKVHYVQGRYRDAQGMCARLGLEELTQDDQPTYHLRMLAEAFVIKGS
;
A
#
# COMPACT_ATOMS: atom_id res chain seq x y z
N MET A 1 7.40 3.12 9.89
CA MET A 1 8.15 1.86 9.84
C MET A 1 7.74 1.01 8.64
N ALA A 2 6.48 0.52 8.57
CA ALA A 2 6.02 -0.30 7.43
C ALA A 2 6.06 0.44 6.09
N GLU A 3 5.66 1.72 6.05
CA GLU A 3 5.77 2.57 4.86
C GLU A 3 7.21 2.72 4.38
N ALA A 4 8.13 3.16 5.25
CA ALA A 4 9.54 3.33 4.89
C ALA A 4 10.16 2.06 4.33
N LEU A 5 9.91 0.90 4.97
CA LEU A 5 10.39 -0.40 4.49
C LEU A 5 9.84 -0.73 3.09
N LEU A 6 8.57 -0.42 2.83
CA LEU A 6 7.96 -0.65 1.53
C LEU A 6 8.53 0.30 0.47
N GLU A 7 8.60 1.60 0.75
CA GLU A 7 9.06 2.61 -0.19
C GLU A 7 10.54 2.44 -0.57
N GLU A 8 11.41 2.15 0.40
CA GLU A 8 12.82 1.82 0.12
C GLU A 8 12.92 0.56 -0.75
N TYR A 9 12.13 -0.45 -0.44
CA TYR A 9 12.11 -1.69 -1.19
C TYR A 9 11.65 -1.50 -2.64
N LEU A 10 10.61 -0.68 -2.88
CA LEU A 10 10.15 -0.36 -4.23
C LEU A 10 11.20 0.44 -5.01
N LYS A 11 11.89 1.36 -4.35
CA LYS A 11 12.98 2.15 -4.94
C LYS A 11 14.15 1.26 -5.38
N ASP A 12 14.49 0.24 -4.60
CA ASP A 12 15.56 -0.71 -4.92
C ASP A 12 15.18 -1.66 -6.08
N ASN A 13 13.90 -1.77 -6.43
CA ASN A 13 13.38 -2.77 -7.39
C ASN A 13 12.62 -2.13 -8.58
N VAL A 14 12.86 -0.85 -8.89
CA VAL A 14 12.16 -0.12 -9.96
C VAL A 14 12.23 -0.82 -11.32
N ASP A 15 13.35 -1.47 -11.64
CA ASP A 15 13.53 -2.18 -12.92
C ASP A 15 12.61 -3.40 -13.07
N LEU A 16 12.31 -4.09 -11.96
CA LEU A 16 11.38 -5.22 -11.95
C LEU A 16 9.93 -4.73 -12.09
N LEU A 17 9.59 -3.61 -11.43
CA LEU A 17 8.29 -2.97 -11.54
C LEU A 17 8.02 -2.50 -12.99
N ARG A 18 9.02 -1.91 -13.65
CA ARG A 18 8.95 -1.51 -15.07
C ARG A 18 8.70 -2.68 -16.02
N ARG A 19 9.15 -3.88 -15.64
CA ARG A 19 8.95 -5.12 -16.41
C ARG A 19 7.66 -5.85 -16.03
N PHE A 20 6.83 -5.27 -15.15
CA PHE A 20 5.63 -5.89 -14.59
C PHE A 20 5.89 -7.27 -13.96
N THR A 21 7.12 -7.50 -13.49
CA THR A 21 7.49 -8.76 -12.86
C THR A 21 6.96 -8.77 -11.42
N PRO A 22 6.08 -9.70 -11.03
CA PRO A 22 5.57 -9.78 -9.66
C PRO A 22 6.69 -10.04 -8.66
N LEU A 23 6.71 -9.26 -7.58
CA LEU A 23 7.68 -9.38 -6.49
C LEU A 23 7.20 -10.47 -5.50
N MET A 24 7.80 -11.66 -5.57
CA MET A 24 7.40 -12.77 -4.71
C MET A 24 8.00 -12.68 -3.29
N GLU A 25 7.21 -13.04 -2.27
CA GLU A 25 7.62 -13.01 -0.86
C GLU A 25 8.85 -13.87 -0.55
N LYS A 26 9.00 -15.01 -1.23
CA LYS A 26 10.09 -15.97 -1.01
C LYS A 26 11.48 -15.42 -1.30
N THR A 27 11.58 -14.36 -2.10
CA THR A 27 12.84 -13.71 -2.46
C THR A 27 13.09 -12.41 -1.70
N GLN A 28 12.14 -11.95 -0.87
CA GLN A 28 12.04 -10.53 -0.49
C GLN A 28 11.66 -10.33 1.00
N PRO A 29 12.63 -10.44 1.94
CA PRO A 29 12.35 -10.38 3.38
C PRO A 29 11.76 -9.03 3.86
N ARG A 30 12.15 -7.92 3.22
CA ARG A 30 11.61 -6.58 3.55
C ARG A 30 10.12 -6.45 3.23
N LEU A 31 9.68 -7.01 2.11
CA LEU A 31 8.27 -7.00 1.70
C LEU A 31 7.42 -7.87 2.64
N SER A 32 7.93 -9.04 3.03
CA SER A 32 7.29 -9.90 4.03
C SER A 32 7.14 -9.17 5.37
N GLN A 33 8.21 -8.51 5.83
CA GLN A 33 8.20 -7.76 7.08
C GLN A 33 7.21 -6.59 7.05
N ALA A 34 7.13 -5.84 5.94
CA ALA A 34 6.16 -4.76 5.78
C ALA A 34 4.72 -5.31 5.84
N LYS A 35 4.45 -6.43 5.16
CA LYS A 35 3.15 -7.10 5.19
C LYS A 35 2.75 -7.57 6.60
N ASP A 36 3.67 -8.18 7.34
CA ASP A 36 3.41 -8.69 8.70
C ASP A 36 3.09 -7.55 9.68
N LEU A 37 3.81 -6.44 9.57
CA LEU A 37 3.53 -5.22 10.34
C LEU A 37 2.14 -4.67 10.00
N LEU A 38 1.79 -4.57 8.72
CA LEU A 38 0.48 -4.09 8.28
C LEU A 38 -0.65 -5.01 8.73
N ASN A 39 -0.47 -6.34 8.66
CA ASN A 39 -1.44 -7.32 9.19
C ASN A 39 -1.67 -7.13 10.69
N THR A 40 -0.60 -6.92 11.45
CA THR A 40 -0.68 -6.66 12.90
C THR A 40 -1.42 -5.35 13.19
N ILE A 41 -1.16 -4.31 12.42
CA ILE A 41 -1.80 -3.00 12.57
C ILE A 41 -3.30 -3.09 12.24
N LEU A 42 -3.66 -3.69 11.11
CA LEU A 42 -5.04 -3.81 10.64
C LEU A 42 -5.88 -4.74 11.53
N SER A 43 -5.29 -5.82 12.05
CA SER A 43 -6.01 -6.76 12.93
C SER A 43 -6.33 -6.20 14.31
N ARG A 44 -5.58 -5.20 14.79
CA ARG A 44 -5.83 -4.56 16.09
C ARG A 44 -7.06 -3.65 16.09
N GLY A 45 -7.45 -3.09 14.94
CA GLY A 45 -8.67 -2.27 14.80
C GLY A 45 -8.68 -0.95 15.59
N ARG A 46 -7.54 -0.47 16.09
CA ARG A 46 -7.44 0.74 16.94
C ARG A 46 -7.03 2.02 16.20
N LEU A 47 -7.05 1.99 14.87
CA LEU A 47 -6.63 3.13 14.06
C LEU A 47 -7.77 4.15 13.90
N THR A 48 -7.42 5.43 13.95
CA THR A 48 -8.32 6.48 13.46
C THR A 48 -8.57 6.27 11.96
N PRO A 49 -9.70 6.75 11.40
CA PRO A 49 -10.03 6.53 9.98
C PRO A 49 -8.90 6.93 9.00
N ARG A 50 -8.23 8.06 9.25
CA ARG A 50 -7.04 8.47 8.47
C ARG A 50 -5.94 7.41 8.43
N TYR A 51 -5.40 7.01 9.57
CA TYR A 51 -4.35 5.98 9.63
C TYR A 51 -4.82 4.61 9.14
N LEU A 52 -6.13 4.31 9.27
CA LEU A 52 -6.70 3.10 8.69
C LEU A 52 -6.63 3.13 7.16
N ASN A 53 -6.98 4.24 6.52
CA ASN A 53 -6.86 4.41 5.08
C ASN A 53 -5.40 4.35 4.62
N GLU A 54 -4.48 4.97 5.37
CA GLU A 54 -3.05 4.85 5.09
C GLU A 54 -2.58 3.38 5.13
N ALA A 55 -2.93 2.64 6.17
CA ALA A 55 -2.58 1.23 6.31
C ALA A 55 -3.22 0.34 5.23
N LEU A 56 -4.48 0.59 4.87
CA LEU A 56 -5.19 -0.12 3.81
C LEU A 56 -4.56 0.13 2.44
N LEU A 57 -4.16 1.38 2.14
CA LEU A 57 -3.47 1.68 0.89
C LEU A 57 -2.09 1.03 0.84
N LEU A 58 -1.32 1.07 1.92
CA LEU A 58 -0.02 0.41 1.98
C LEU A 58 -0.15 -1.10 1.78
N MET A 59 -1.18 -1.72 2.35
CA MET A 59 -1.49 -3.13 2.10
C MET A 59 -1.91 -3.38 0.65
N ALA A 60 -2.71 -2.49 0.06
CA ALA A 60 -3.07 -2.56 -1.36
C ALA A 60 -1.84 -2.52 -2.27
N LYS A 61 -0.88 -1.62 -1.99
CA LYS A 61 0.41 -1.57 -2.70
C LYS A 61 1.18 -2.87 -2.57
N VAL A 62 1.28 -3.46 -1.38
CA VAL A 62 1.93 -4.76 -1.17
C VAL A 62 1.31 -5.83 -2.06
N HIS A 63 -0.02 -5.94 -2.08
CA HIS A 63 -0.71 -6.89 -2.94
C HIS A 63 -0.48 -6.62 -4.43
N TYR A 64 -0.50 -5.34 -4.83
CA TYR A 64 -0.31 -4.93 -6.21
C TYR A 64 1.06 -5.35 -6.74
N VAL A 65 2.14 -5.05 -6.00
CA VAL A 65 3.51 -5.37 -6.43
C VAL A 65 3.82 -6.86 -6.40
N GLN A 66 3.02 -7.64 -5.67
CA GLN A 66 3.03 -9.11 -5.69
C GLN A 66 2.23 -9.71 -6.85
N GLY A 67 1.60 -8.89 -7.69
CA GLY A 67 0.71 -9.32 -8.77
C GLY A 67 -0.66 -9.80 -8.28
N ARG A 68 -1.00 -9.57 -7.00
CA ARG A 68 -2.29 -9.94 -6.40
C ARG A 68 -3.31 -8.82 -6.57
N TYR A 69 -3.64 -8.51 -7.81
CA TYR A 69 -4.46 -7.34 -8.16
C TYR A 69 -5.86 -7.36 -7.54
N ARG A 70 -6.51 -8.54 -7.47
CA ARG A 70 -7.84 -8.66 -6.81
C ARG A 70 -7.78 -8.32 -5.32
N ASP A 71 -6.75 -8.78 -4.62
CA ASP A 71 -6.55 -8.45 -3.21
C ASP A 71 -6.30 -6.95 -3.05
N ALA A 72 -5.48 -6.36 -3.93
CA ALA A 72 -5.16 -4.93 -3.93
C ALA A 72 -6.41 -4.07 -4.13
N GLN A 73 -7.23 -4.39 -5.13
CA GLN A 73 -8.52 -3.74 -5.39
C GLN A 73 -9.47 -3.89 -4.20
N GLY A 74 -9.53 -5.07 -3.58
CA GLY A 74 -10.34 -5.31 -2.39
C GLY A 74 -9.94 -4.45 -1.19
N MET A 75 -8.64 -4.14 -1.03
CA MET A 75 -8.17 -3.19 -0.02
C MET A 75 -8.56 -1.76 -0.38
N CYS A 76 -8.38 -1.35 -1.64
CA CYS A 76 -8.77 -0.01 -2.11
C CYS A 76 -10.28 0.25 -2.02
N ALA A 77 -11.12 -0.77 -2.19
CA ALA A 77 -12.57 -0.67 -2.04
C ALA A 77 -13.02 -0.32 -0.61
N ARG A 78 -12.15 -0.53 0.38
CA ARG A 78 -12.40 -0.23 1.80
C ARG A 78 -11.91 1.15 2.23
N LEU A 79 -11.26 1.89 1.34
CA LEU A 79 -10.76 3.23 1.63
C LEU A 79 -11.92 4.24 1.69
N GLY A 80 -11.99 5.00 2.79
CA GLY A 80 -12.77 6.23 2.84
C GLY A 80 -12.04 7.34 2.11
N LEU A 81 -12.13 7.39 0.77
CA LEU A 81 -11.39 8.39 -0.05
C LEU A 81 -11.72 9.85 0.35
N GLU A 82 -12.89 10.07 0.92
CA GLU A 82 -13.34 11.35 1.50
C GLU A 82 -12.45 11.83 2.66
N GLU A 83 -11.84 10.89 3.40
CA GLU A 83 -10.98 11.20 4.55
C GLU A 83 -9.54 11.52 4.13
N LEU A 84 -9.13 11.09 2.93
CA LEU A 84 -7.83 11.40 2.32
C LEU A 84 -7.86 12.71 1.52
N THR A 85 -9.05 13.29 1.29
CA THR A 85 -9.29 14.48 0.46
C THR A 85 -9.69 15.72 1.26
N GLN A 86 -9.62 15.65 2.60
CA GLN A 86 -9.88 16.81 3.45
C GLN A 86 -8.88 17.94 3.19
N ASP A 87 -9.30 19.19 3.40
CA ASP A 87 -8.41 20.36 3.25
C ASP A 87 -7.22 20.29 4.22
N ASP A 88 -6.10 20.89 3.82
CA ASP A 88 -4.85 21.00 4.60
C ASP A 88 -4.07 19.68 4.84
N GLN A 89 -4.25 18.68 3.97
CA GLN A 89 -3.47 17.44 4.05
C GLN A 89 -2.03 17.59 3.53
N PRO A 90 -1.05 16.91 4.16
CA PRO A 90 0.31 16.83 3.65
C PRO A 90 0.38 16.31 2.21
N THR A 91 1.27 16.87 1.39
CA THR A 91 1.43 16.54 -0.05
C THR A 91 1.59 15.05 -0.34
N TYR A 92 2.10 14.25 0.61
CA TYR A 92 2.22 12.80 0.44
C TYR A 92 0.86 12.08 0.30
N HIS A 93 -0.24 12.68 0.77
CA HIS A 93 -1.60 12.13 0.58
C HIS A 93 -2.07 12.19 -0.86
N LEU A 94 -1.69 13.24 -1.60
CA LEU A 94 -2.01 13.34 -3.03
C LEU A 94 -1.31 12.22 -3.81
N ARG A 95 -0.05 11.92 -3.46
CA ARG A 95 0.68 10.75 -4.01
C ARG A 95 -0.06 9.46 -3.70
N MET A 96 -0.46 9.27 -2.44
CA MET A 96 -1.24 8.11 -2.02
C MET A 96 -2.57 7.95 -2.76
N LEU A 97 -3.32 9.03 -2.94
CA LEU A 97 -4.56 9.03 -3.71
C LEU A 97 -4.31 8.61 -5.16
N ALA A 98 -3.30 9.20 -5.82
CA ALA A 98 -2.93 8.83 -7.18
C ALA A 98 -2.59 7.33 -7.28
N GLU A 99 -1.79 6.81 -6.35
CA GLU A 99 -1.44 5.39 -6.29
C GLU A 99 -2.68 4.50 -6.08
N ALA A 100 -3.61 4.90 -5.20
CA ALA A 100 -4.86 4.19 -4.98
C ALA A 100 -5.72 4.11 -6.25
N PHE A 101 -5.81 5.22 -7.00
CA PHE A 101 -6.55 5.26 -8.26
C PHE A 101 -5.92 4.37 -9.32
N VAL A 102 -4.59 4.35 -9.44
CA VAL A 102 -3.88 3.45 -10.36
C VAL A 102 -4.19 1.99 -10.03
N ILE A 103 -4.07 1.59 -8.76
CA ILE A 103 -4.33 0.22 -8.31
C ILE A 103 -5.79 -0.19 -8.54
N LYS A 104 -6.74 0.73 -8.34
CA LYS A 104 -8.17 0.48 -8.56
C LYS A 104 -8.52 0.34 -10.04
N GLY A 105 -7.82 1.06 -10.92
CA GLY A 105 -8.10 1.11 -12.37
C GLY A 105 -7.39 0.04 -13.21
N SER A 106 -6.45 -0.69 -12.63
CA SER A 106 -5.71 -1.81 -13.23
C SER A 106 -6.29 -3.17 -12.86
#